data_AF-A0A520GPJ2-F1
#
_entry.id   AF-A0A520GPJ2-F1
#
_cell.length_a   1.000
_cell.length_b   1.000
_cell.length_c   1.000
_cell.angle_alpha   90.00
_cell.angle_beta   90.00
_cell.angle_gamma   90.00
#
_symmetry.space_group_name_H-M   'P 1'
#
loop_
_entity.id
_entity.type
_entity.pdbx_description
1 polymer ?
#
loop_
_entity_poly.entity_id
_entity_poly.type
_entity_poly.pdbx_seq_one_letter_code
_entity_poly.pdbx_strand_id
1 'polypeptide(L)'
;MSEVLETLPSRYDAIRNVDELIRAIDAQNCTPGWVARKQPLMWRSPLSKFVPVHWRYAEIRPALLAAGRVIGTDLAERRNFVLRNPIEGNDFATTRTLVGAYQSILPGEKARSHRHSSHALRVIIESRGSYSVVNGKQHPMETGDIVLTPGNHWHGHGHDGDAQAFWFDCLDLPLVHLLEPMKAEDHPEHWEQNAERVDHSPMRIEWADIERRLAAASADGLDASFFGKTVNVTSSLMPTITIKVHQWAAGWQGGAYRRNANAIYVVLRGSGTSAVGDEHFHWAFGDVFVAPLGVRVAHAAREDAVLVALTDEGLMKFCGYDGLEACE
;
A
#
# COMPACT_ATOMS: atom_id res chain seq x y z
N MET A 1 -52.15 14.87 16.18
CA MET A 1 -52.49 16.04 15.35
C MET A 1 -51.87 15.81 13.99
N SER A 2 -52.70 15.49 13.00
CA SER A 2 -52.31 15.25 11.62
C SER A 2 -52.27 16.61 10.92
N GLU A 3 -51.11 17.25 10.89
CA GLU A 3 -50.87 18.32 9.90
C GLU A 3 -50.77 17.64 8.53
N VAL A 4 -51.93 17.51 7.87
CA VAL A 4 -51.96 17.32 6.43
C VAL A 4 -51.49 18.65 5.86
N LEU A 5 -50.25 18.70 5.37
CA LEU A 5 -49.74 19.86 4.63
C LEU A 5 -50.73 20.16 3.49
N GLU A 6 -51.29 21.37 3.47
CA GLU A 6 -52.02 21.86 2.29
C GLU A 6 -51.10 21.75 1.09
N THR A 7 -51.47 20.88 0.13
CA THR A 7 -50.73 20.69 -1.12
C THR A 7 -50.90 21.91 -2.00
N LEU A 8 -49.96 22.85 -1.89
CA LEU A 8 -49.81 23.93 -2.87
C LEU A 8 -49.52 23.32 -4.25
N PRO A 9 -50.00 23.94 -5.34
CA PRO A 9 -49.70 23.47 -6.70
C PRO A 9 -48.20 23.34 -6.91
N SER A 10 -47.78 22.15 -7.31
CA SER A 10 -46.39 21.82 -7.59
C SER A 10 -46.08 22.07 -9.06
N ARG A 11 -44.87 22.53 -9.36
CA ARG A 11 -44.38 22.60 -10.75
C ARG A 11 -44.39 21.24 -11.47
N TYR A 12 -44.45 20.15 -10.71
CA TYR A 12 -44.52 18.79 -11.23
C TYR A 12 -45.95 18.40 -11.65
N ASP A 13 -46.99 19.10 -11.20
CA ASP A 13 -48.40 18.76 -11.46
C ASP A 13 -48.78 18.83 -12.94
N ALA A 14 -48.03 19.61 -13.72
CA ALA A 14 -48.21 19.75 -15.16
C ALA A 14 -47.46 18.69 -15.99
N ILE A 15 -46.54 17.93 -15.38
CA ILE A 15 -45.70 16.96 -16.09
C ILE A 15 -46.53 15.75 -16.52
N ARG A 16 -46.36 15.30 -17.76
CA ARG A 16 -47.15 14.19 -18.35
C ARG A 16 -46.31 13.03 -18.85
N ASN A 17 -44.99 13.16 -18.91
CA ASN A 17 -44.10 12.09 -19.35
C ASN A 17 -42.77 12.04 -18.58
N VAL A 18 -42.07 10.92 -18.74
CA VAL A 18 -40.84 10.62 -18.00
C VAL A 18 -39.70 11.58 -18.37
N ASP A 19 -39.61 12.00 -19.63
CA ASP A 19 -38.52 12.89 -20.08
C ASP A 19 -38.66 14.31 -19.50
N GLU A 20 -39.89 14.81 -19.40
CA GLU A 20 -40.19 16.05 -18.69
C GLU A 20 -39.85 15.96 -17.21
N LEU A 21 -40.19 14.84 -16.56
CA LEU A 21 -39.85 14.62 -15.16
C LEU A 21 -38.33 14.57 -14.94
N ILE A 22 -37.59 13.86 -15.79
CA ILE A 22 -36.13 13.79 -15.75
C ILE A 22 -35.53 15.20 -15.87
N ARG A 23 -35.96 16.00 -16.85
CA ARG A 23 -35.47 17.38 -17.00
C ARG A 23 -35.85 18.28 -15.82
N ALA A 24 -37.06 18.15 -15.29
CA ALA A 24 -37.54 19.01 -14.21
C ALA A 24 -36.88 18.69 -12.86
N ILE A 25 -36.57 17.43 -12.59
CA ILE A 25 -35.93 17.01 -11.35
C ILE A 25 -34.39 17.21 -11.36
N ASP A 26 -33.80 17.33 -12.55
CA ASP A 26 -32.36 17.66 -12.72
C ASP A 26 -32.00 18.97 -12.01
N ALA A 27 -32.89 19.97 -12.04
CA ALA A 27 -32.73 21.24 -11.32
C ALA A 27 -32.68 21.08 -9.79
N GLN A 28 -32.91 19.89 -9.23
CA GLN A 28 -32.75 19.56 -7.81
C GLN A 28 -31.54 18.66 -7.55
N ASN A 29 -30.66 18.49 -8.53
CA ASN A 29 -29.52 17.57 -8.46
C ASN A 29 -29.95 16.12 -8.23
N CYS A 30 -31.09 15.70 -8.78
CA CYS A 30 -31.55 14.32 -8.69
C CYS A 30 -31.48 13.64 -10.06
N THR A 31 -30.88 12.46 -10.11
CA THR A 31 -31.00 11.55 -11.25
C THR A 31 -31.97 10.43 -10.89
N PRO A 32 -33.10 10.27 -11.60
CA PRO A 32 -34.02 9.19 -11.30
C PRO A 32 -33.39 7.81 -11.46
N GLY A 33 -33.71 6.88 -10.54
CA GLY A 33 -33.05 5.57 -10.47
C GLY A 33 -33.28 4.66 -11.68
N TRP A 34 -34.32 4.92 -12.47
CA TRP A 34 -34.64 4.16 -13.69
C TRP A 34 -33.91 4.67 -14.94
N VAL A 35 -33.21 5.81 -14.86
CA VAL A 35 -32.42 6.31 -15.98
C VAL A 35 -31.22 5.39 -16.19
N ALA A 36 -31.07 4.90 -17.42
CA ALA A 36 -29.94 4.08 -17.81
C ALA A 36 -28.63 4.84 -17.58
N ARG A 37 -27.68 4.18 -16.90
CA ARG A 37 -26.36 4.76 -16.62
C ARG A 37 -25.34 4.24 -17.62
N LYS A 38 -24.40 5.09 -18.02
CA LYS A 38 -23.25 4.69 -18.86
C LYS A 38 -22.38 3.63 -18.18
N GLN A 39 -22.28 3.68 -16.86
CA GLN A 39 -21.61 2.66 -16.04
C GLN A 39 -22.62 2.07 -15.05
N PRO A 40 -22.68 0.74 -14.91
CA PRO A 40 -23.56 0.11 -13.94
C PRO A 40 -23.13 0.47 -12.51
N LEU A 41 -24.08 0.57 -11.58
CA LEU A 41 -23.81 0.77 -10.15
C LEU A 41 -23.52 -0.54 -9.40
N MET A 42 -23.86 -1.67 -10.01
CA MET A 42 -23.75 -3.00 -9.43
C MET A 42 -23.10 -3.91 -10.46
N TRP A 43 -22.06 -4.62 -10.05
CA TRP A 43 -21.31 -5.55 -10.90
C TRP A 43 -21.53 -6.98 -10.41
N ARG A 44 -21.35 -7.97 -11.31
CA ARG A 44 -21.45 -9.40 -10.97
C ARG A 44 -20.28 -9.89 -10.11
N SER A 45 -19.14 -9.22 -10.22
CA SER A 45 -17.92 -9.50 -9.48
C SER A 45 -17.20 -8.17 -9.19
N PRO A 46 -16.36 -8.13 -8.15
CA PRO A 46 -15.51 -6.98 -7.87
C PRO A 46 -14.69 -6.57 -9.10
N LEU A 47 -14.61 -5.26 -9.35
CA LEU A 47 -13.94 -4.70 -10.53
C LEU A 47 -13.03 -3.55 -10.09
N SER A 48 -11.74 -3.72 -10.29
CA SER A 48 -10.77 -2.63 -10.17
C SER A 48 -10.49 -2.02 -11.54
N LYS A 49 -10.30 -0.70 -11.58
CA LYS A 49 -9.68 -0.06 -12.75
C LYS A 49 -8.16 -0.20 -12.74
N PHE A 50 -7.55 -0.38 -11.56
CA PHE A 50 -6.11 -0.59 -11.41
C PHE A 50 -5.71 -1.91 -12.07
N VAL A 51 -4.57 -1.91 -12.75
CA VAL A 51 -4.06 -3.07 -13.48
C VAL A 51 -2.87 -3.69 -12.76
N PRO A 52 -2.54 -4.97 -13.03
CA PRO A 52 -1.30 -5.57 -12.60
C PRO A 52 -0.09 -4.81 -13.15
N VAL A 53 0.94 -4.60 -12.33
CA VAL A 53 2.17 -3.90 -12.74
C VAL A 53 3.35 -4.50 -11.98
N HIS A 54 4.52 -4.54 -12.64
CA HIS A 54 5.78 -4.97 -12.07
C HIS A 54 6.86 -3.91 -12.30
N TRP A 55 7.50 -3.48 -11.23
CA TRP A 55 8.63 -2.57 -11.22
C TRP A 55 9.90 -3.33 -10.85
N ARG A 56 10.86 -3.31 -11.77
CA ARG A 56 12.14 -4.00 -11.61
C ARG A 56 13.11 -3.12 -10.85
N TYR A 57 13.54 -3.58 -9.69
CA TYR A 57 14.46 -2.83 -8.86
C TYR A 57 15.82 -2.64 -9.53
N ALA A 58 16.28 -3.63 -10.29
CA ALA A 58 17.49 -3.54 -11.08
C ALA A 58 17.47 -2.39 -12.11
N GLU A 59 16.30 -1.99 -12.58
CA GLU A 59 16.13 -0.88 -13.53
C GLU A 59 15.99 0.48 -12.82
N ILE A 60 15.36 0.50 -11.64
CA ILE A 60 15.06 1.74 -10.90
C ILE A 60 16.20 2.15 -9.95
N ARG A 61 16.90 1.20 -9.31
CA ARG A 61 18.02 1.47 -8.39
C ARG A 61 19.11 2.36 -9.03
N PRO A 62 19.55 2.15 -10.30
CA PRO A 62 20.47 3.06 -10.97
C PRO A 62 19.95 4.51 -11.07
N ALA A 63 18.63 4.71 -11.22
CA ALA A 63 18.03 6.03 -11.24
C ALA A 63 18.03 6.68 -9.85
N LEU A 64 17.84 5.92 -8.76
CA LEU A 64 17.96 6.44 -7.38
C LEU A 64 19.41 6.81 -7.02
N LEU A 65 20.38 6.02 -7.48
CA LEU A 65 21.80 6.37 -7.40
C LEU A 65 22.08 7.69 -8.14
N ALA A 66 21.46 7.88 -9.31
CA ALA A 66 21.58 9.12 -10.07
C ALA A 66 20.93 10.30 -9.35
N ALA A 67 19.73 10.11 -8.80
CA ALA A 67 19.01 11.12 -8.01
C ALA A 67 19.85 11.60 -6.82
N GLY A 68 20.59 10.70 -6.15
CA GLY A 68 21.53 11.06 -5.09
C GLY A 68 22.60 12.06 -5.52
N ARG A 69 23.03 12.04 -6.79
CA ARG A 69 24.04 12.97 -7.31
C ARG A 69 23.49 14.32 -7.73
N VAL A 70 22.19 14.42 -8.02
CA VAL A 70 21.61 15.60 -8.68
C VAL A 70 20.53 16.32 -7.87
N ILE A 71 20.02 15.71 -6.81
CA ILE A 71 19.00 16.30 -5.92
C ILE A 71 19.43 16.08 -4.47
N GLY A 72 19.76 17.16 -3.77
CA GLY A 72 19.96 17.16 -2.32
C GLY A 72 18.64 17.09 -1.55
N THR A 73 18.71 16.76 -0.26
CA THR A 73 17.52 16.72 0.63
C THR A 73 16.92 18.09 0.93
N ASP A 74 17.64 19.16 0.64
CA ASP A 74 17.16 20.55 0.68
C ASP A 74 16.13 20.86 -0.41
N LEU A 75 16.23 20.19 -1.56
CA LEU A 75 15.32 20.34 -2.70
C LEU A 75 14.18 19.30 -2.73
N ALA A 76 14.33 18.19 -2.00
CA ALA A 76 13.32 17.13 -1.91
C ALA A 76 13.13 16.67 -0.46
N GLU A 77 11.92 16.79 0.08
CA GLU A 77 11.55 16.28 1.42
C GLU A 77 11.89 14.81 1.62
N ARG A 78 11.74 14.06 0.53
CA ARG A 78 12.06 12.64 0.39
C ARG A 78 12.57 12.43 -1.03
N ARG A 79 13.76 11.82 -1.19
CA ARG A 79 14.30 11.45 -2.50
C ARG A 79 13.72 10.09 -2.92
N ASN A 80 12.52 10.12 -3.50
CA ASN A 80 11.77 8.93 -3.86
C ASN A 80 11.23 8.95 -5.30
N PHE A 81 10.89 7.77 -5.80
CA PHE A 81 10.12 7.58 -7.03
C PHE A 81 8.85 6.82 -6.68
N VAL A 82 7.71 7.46 -6.91
CA VAL A 82 6.39 6.87 -6.67
C VAL A 82 6.06 5.84 -7.75
N LEU A 83 5.63 4.64 -7.34
CA LEU A 83 5.26 3.54 -8.22
C LEU A 83 3.78 3.70 -8.63
N ARG A 84 3.49 4.61 -9.56
CA ARG A 84 2.11 4.87 -10.00
C ARG A 84 1.57 3.77 -10.92
N ASN A 85 0.35 3.30 -10.69
CA ASN A 85 -0.36 2.40 -11.60
C ASN A 85 -0.69 3.14 -12.93
N PRO A 86 -0.47 2.55 -14.11
CA PRO A 86 -0.55 3.24 -15.40
C PRO A 86 -2.00 3.39 -15.92
N ILE A 87 -2.97 3.58 -15.03
CA ILE A 87 -4.35 3.87 -15.40
C ILE A 87 -4.51 5.36 -15.75
N GLU A 88 -5.49 5.66 -16.59
CA GLU A 88 -5.80 7.03 -16.99
C GLU A 88 -6.10 7.93 -15.78
N GLY A 89 -5.48 9.11 -15.76
CA GLY A 89 -5.69 10.12 -14.71
C GLY A 89 -5.05 9.81 -13.36
N ASN A 90 -4.28 8.72 -13.23
CA ASN A 90 -3.56 8.41 -11.99
C ASN A 90 -2.11 8.90 -12.02
N ASP A 91 -1.79 9.79 -11.10
CA ASP A 91 -0.48 10.42 -10.94
C ASP A 91 0.32 9.85 -9.76
N PHE A 92 -0.33 9.28 -8.74
CA PHE A 92 0.39 8.82 -7.54
C PHE A 92 0.05 7.40 -7.05
N ALA A 93 -1.18 6.90 -7.19
CA ALA A 93 -1.57 5.69 -6.47
C ALA A 93 -0.98 4.41 -7.11
N THR A 94 -0.52 3.46 -6.30
CA THR A 94 -0.03 2.15 -6.79
C THR A 94 -1.17 1.15 -6.90
N THR A 95 -2.08 1.18 -5.94
CA THR A 95 -3.37 0.48 -5.94
C THR A 95 -4.47 1.47 -5.56
N ARG A 96 -5.72 1.01 -5.49
CA ARG A 96 -6.86 1.88 -5.19
C ARG A 96 -6.75 2.59 -3.84
N THR A 97 -6.09 1.96 -2.87
CA THR A 97 -6.04 2.33 -1.44
C THR A 97 -4.61 2.54 -0.94
N LEU A 98 -3.59 2.03 -1.64
CA LEU A 98 -2.19 2.08 -1.23
C LEU A 98 -1.30 2.75 -2.28
N VAL A 99 -0.29 3.47 -1.81
CA VAL A 99 0.80 4.01 -2.63
C VAL A 99 2.13 3.47 -2.15
N GLY A 100 2.99 3.13 -3.10
CA GLY A 100 4.35 2.69 -2.87
C GLY A 100 5.36 3.62 -3.53
N ALA A 101 6.54 3.73 -2.94
CA ALA A 101 7.66 4.45 -3.54
C ALA A 101 8.98 3.74 -3.25
N TYR A 102 9.93 3.76 -4.20
CA TYR A 102 11.31 3.49 -3.84
C TYR A 102 11.97 4.77 -3.38
N GLN A 103 12.65 4.73 -2.25
CA GLN A 103 13.31 5.88 -1.67
C GLN A 103 14.77 5.55 -1.35
N SER A 104 15.61 6.59 -1.33
CA SER A 104 17.00 6.48 -0.89
C SER A 104 17.46 7.67 -0.05
N ILE A 105 18.51 7.46 0.74
CA ILE A 105 19.17 8.48 1.56
C ILE A 105 20.70 8.29 1.50
N LEU A 106 21.46 9.38 1.38
CA LEU A 106 22.93 9.35 1.33
C LEU A 106 23.52 9.40 2.75
N PRO A 107 24.77 8.93 2.91
CA PRO A 107 25.57 9.15 4.11
C PRO A 107 25.55 10.61 4.57
N GLY A 108 25.28 10.82 5.86
CA GLY A 108 25.24 12.13 6.50
C GLY A 108 23.94 12.92 6.28
N GLU A 109 23.02 12.44 5.44
CA GLU A 109 21.74 13.12 5.22
C GLU A 109 20.75 12.92 6.37
N LYS A 110 19.91 13.93 6.56
CA LYS A 110 18.69 13.86 7.36
C LYS A 110 17.52 14.34 6.52
N ALA A 111 16.48 13.52 6.45
CA ALA A 111 15.21 13.84 5.84
C ALA A 111 14.27 14.38 6.93
N ARG A 112 13.73 15.59 6.72
CA ARG A 112 12.96 16.38 7.71
C ARG A 112 11.88 15.55 8.43
N SER A 113 11.68 15.87 9.72
CA SER A 113 10.58 15.32 10.51
C SER A 113 9.25 15.97 10.14
N HIS A 114 8.23 15.16 9.93
CA HIS A 114 6.85 15.61 9.74
C HIS A 114 5.87 14.57 10.29
N ARG A 115 4.58 14.89 10.29
CA ARG A 115 3.51 13.92 10.55
C ARG A 115 2.38 14.11 9.56
N HIS A 116 1.65 13.05 9.30
CA HIS A 116 0.48 13.08 8.43
C HIS A 116 -0.56 12.04 8.86
N SER A 117 -1.81 12.22 8.45
CA SER A 117 -2.93 11.32 8.78
C SER A 117 -2.67 9.88 8.33
N SER A 118 -2.03 9.69 7.18
CA SER A 118 -1.74 8.37 6.61
C SER A 118 -0.81 7.54 7.48
N HIS A 119 -1.09 6.26 7.56
CA HIS A 119 -0.14 5.27 8.04
C HIS A 119 0.92 5.03 6.96
N ALA A 120 2.16 4.81 7.40
CA ALA A 120 3.28 4.56 6.50
C ALA A 120 4.21 3.49 7.07
N LEU A 121 4.83 2.69 6.21
CA LEU A 121 5.91 1.78 6.57
C LEU A 121 6.98 1.77 5.50
N ARG A 122 8.14 1.21 5.86
CA ARG A 122 9.28 0.98 4.98
C ARG A 122 9.69 -0.47 5.06
N VAL A 123 9.85 -1.12 3.93
CA VAL A 123 10.54 -2.40 3.79
C VAL A 123 11.97 -2.10 3.37
N ILE A 124 12.94 -2.36 4.25
CA ILE A 124 14.33 -1.97 4.02
C ILE A 124 15.01 -2.97 3.09
N ILE A 125 15.42 -2.50 1.90
CA ILE A 125 15.98 -3.35 0.84
C ILE A 125 17.50 -3.44 0.99
N GLU A 126 18.17 -2.29 1.07
CA GLU A 126 19.62 -2.20 1.24
C GLU A 126 19.95 -1.07 2.21
N SER A 127 20.44 -1.40 3.41
CA SER A 127 20.83 -0.39 4.37
C SER A 127 21.78 -0.94 5.42
N ARG A 128 22.75 -0.12 5.82
CA ARG A 128 23.55 -0.29 7.02
C ARG A 128 23.79 1.06 7.67
N GLY A 129 23.29 1.27 8.89
CA GLY A 129 23.46 2.53 9.61
C GLY A 129 22.53 3.67 9.19
N SER A 130 21.44 3.40 8.47
CA SER A 130 20.31 4.34 8.42
C SER A 130 19.37 4.12 9.61
N TYR A 131 18.60 5.14 9.96
CA TYR A 131 17.72 5.14 11.13
C TYR A 131 16.48 5.97 10.89
N SER A 132 15.43 5.65 11.64
CA SER A 132 14.26 6.51 11.78
C SER A 132 14.20 7.09 13.18
N VAL A 133 13.73 8.32 13.29
CA VAL A 133 13.23 8.90 14.53
C VAL A 133 11.72 8.88 14.45
N VAL A 134 11.05 8.28 15.43
CA VAL A 134 9.58 8.26 15.52
C VAL A 134 9.16 8.66 16.93
N ASN A 135 8.45 9.77 17.08
CA ASN A 135 8.06 10.36 18.37
C ASN A 135 9.24 10.38 19.39
N GLY A 136 10.38 10.92 18.96
CA GLY A 136 11.58 11.07 19.79
C GLY A 136 12.36 9.79 20.06
N LYS A 137 12.01 8.65 19.45
CA LYS A 137 12.79 7.40 19.54
C LYS A 137 13.55 7.15 18.24
N GLN A 138 14.87 7.19 18.31
CA GLN A 138 15.75 6.86 17.20
C GLN A 138 16.04 5.34 17.19
N HIS A 139 15.68 4.65 16.12
CA HIS A 139 15.94 3.21 15.97
C HIS A 139 16.50 2.87 14.58
N PRO A 140 17.26 1.77 14.43
CA PRO A 140 17.87 1.40 13.16
C PRO A 140 16.85 1.06 12.06
N MET A 141 17.31 1.19 10.82
CA MET A 141 16.68 0.73 9.58
C MET A 141 17.69 -0.18 8.86
N GLU A 142 17.76 -1.46 9.21
CA GLU A 142 18.72 -2.40 8.64
C GLU A 142 18.06 -3.25 7.55
N THR A 143 18.86 -3.75 6.59
CA THR A 143 18.36 -4.63 5.50
C THR A 143 17.45 -5.75 6.03
N GLY A 144 16.27 -5.87 5.45
CA GLY A 144 15.24 -6.85 5.80
C GLY A 144 14.26 -6.37 6.87
N ASP A 145 14.56 -5.31 7.61
CA ASP A 145 13.63 -4.76 8.61
C ASP A 145 12.37 -4.20 7.94
N ILE A 146 11.28 -4.17 8.71
CA ILE A 146 10.09 -3.40 8.38
C ILE A 146 9.93 -2.30 9.43
N VAL A 147 9.97 -1.05 8.99
CA VAL A 147 9.95 0.13 9.86
C VAL A 147 8.65 0.88 9.70
N LEU A 148 7.95 1.10 10.81
CA LEU A 148 6.59 1.62 10.88
C LEU A 148 6.60 3.09 11.28
N THR A 149 5.72 3.88 10.67
CA THR A 149 5.38 5.23 11.10
C THR A 149 3.86 5.37 11.04
N PRO A 150 3.16 5.00 12.14
CA PRO A 150 1.72 5.14 12.23
C PRO A 150 1.26 6.59 11.98
N GLY A 151 0.03 6.75 11.50
CA GLY A 151 -0.58 8.06 11.28
C GLY A 151 -0.47 8.97 12.51
N ASN A 152 -0.28 10.26 12.24
CA ASN A 152 -0.07 11.34 13.20
C ASN A 152 1.18 11.24 14.09
N HIS A 153 2.04 10.23 13.90
CA HIS A 153 3.33 10.18 14.58
C HIS A 153 4.32 11.10 13.87
N TRP A 154 5.08 11.87 14.66
CA TRP A 154 6.25 12.56 14.14
C TRP A 154 7.26 11.53 13.67
N HIS A 155 7.81 11.75 12.48
CA HIS A 155 8.85 10.87 11.98
C HIS A 155 9.81 11.57 11.01
N GLY A 156 11.10 11.26 11.17
CA GLY A 156 12.20 11.67 10.29
C GLY A 156 13.17 10.52 10.04
N HIS A 157 14.05 10.67 9.04
CA HIS A 157 15.02 9.63 8.68
C HIS A 157 16.42 10.23 8.61
N GLY A 158 17.43 9.47 9.01
CA GLY A 158 18.82 9.89 8.89
C GLY A 158 19.74 8.73 8.59
N HIS A 159 20.99 9.04 8.26
CA HIS A 159 21.94 8.03 7.86
C HIS A 159 23.36 8.34 8.32
N ASP A 160 23.86 7.54 9.27
CA ASP A 160 25.20 7.67 9.85
C ASP A 160 26.20 6.67 9.22
N GLY A 161 25.78 5.92 8.20
CA GLY A 161 26.61 4.93 7.49
C GLY A 161 27.46 5.55 6.38
N ASP A 162 28.02 4.70 5.52
CA ASP A 162 29.01 5.07 4.49
C ASP A 162 28.58 4.79 3.04
N ALA A 163 27.44 4.12 2.83
CA ALA A 163 26.91 3.78 1.51
C ALA A 163 25.41 4.10 1.44
N GLN A 164 24.96 4.67 0.31
CA GLN A 164 23.55 5.03 0.08
C GLN A 164 22.60 3.88 0.44
N ALA A 165 21.59 4.18 1.26
CA ALA A 165 20.56 3.23 1.65
C ALA A 165 19.32 3.35 0.75
N PHE A 166 18.61 2.24 0.56
CA PHE A 166 17.44 2.08 -0.30
C PHE A 166 16.34 1.27 0.40
N TRP A 167 15.10 1.71 0.25
CA TRP A 167 13.94 1.00 0.76
C TRP A 167 12.71 1.21 -0.10
N PHE A 168 11.69 0.41 0.18
CA PHE A 168 10.35 0.59 -0.37
C PHE A 168 9.41 1.16 0.69
N ASP A 169 8.86 2.34 0.46
CA ASP A 169 7.79 2.93 1.27
C ASP A 169 6.42 2.39 0.84
N CYS A 170 5.51 2.23 1.79
CA CYS A 170 4.09 1.97 1.54
C CYS A 170 3.22 2.79 2.48
N LEU A 171 2.21 3.46 1.92
CA LEU A 171 1.28 4.31 2.65
C LEU A 171 -0.16 4.02 2.22
N ASP A 172 -1.10 4.24 3.14
CA ASP A 172 -2.54 4.24 2.85
C ASP A 172 -3.05 5.62 2.41
N LEU A 173 -2.16 6.48 1.89
CA LEU A 173 -2.49 7.83 1.45
C LEU A 173 -3.66 7.89 0.44
N PRO A 174 -3.74 7.00 -0.58
CA PRO A 174 -4.93 6.98 -1.44
C PRO A 174 -6.22 6.71 -0.69
N LEU A 175 -6.22 5.78 0.29
CA LEU A 175 -7.39 5.53 1.14
C LEU A 175 -7.76 6.79 1.95
N VAL A 176 -6.79 7.46 2.55
CA VAL A 176 -7.03 8.69 3.32
C VAL A 176 -7.61 9.79 2.43
N HIS A 177 -7.16 9.94 1.18
CA HIS A 177 -7.77 10.88 0.24
C HIS A 177 -9.24 10.54 -0.06
N LEU A 178 -9.60 9.25 -0.11
CA LEU A 178 -10.99 8.83 -0.35
C LEU A 178 -11.91 9.08 0.83
N LEU A 179 -11.38 8.94 2.03
CA LEU A 179 -12.14 9.13 3.27
C LEU A 179 -12.15 10.58 3.74
N GLU A 180 -11.28 11.41 3.16
CA GLU A 180 -11.15 12.85 3.36
C GLU A 180 -10.51 13.37 4.69
N PRO A 181 -9.91 12.59 5.62
CA PRO A 181 -9.26 13.16 6.81
C PRO A 181 -7.79 13.55 6.60
N MET A 182 -7.35 13.81 5.37
CA MET A 182 -5.93 14.08 5.09
C MET A 182 -5.46 15.37 5.77
N LYS A 183 -4.42 15.24 6.60
CA LYS A 183 -3.70 16.35 7.24
C LYS A 183 -2.21 16.03 7.20
N ALA A 184 -1.38 17.04 7.03
CA ALA A 184 0.06 16.96 7.21
C ALA A 184 0.55 18.19 8.01
N GLU A 185 1.66 18.02 8.72
CA GLU A 185 2.29 19.07 9.50
C GLU A 185 3.80 18.83 9.55
N ASP A 186 4.57 19.87 9.23
CA ASP A 186 6.02 19.88 9.39
C ASP A 186 6.39 20.04 10.87
N HIS A 187 7.44 19.35 11.31
CA HIS A 187 7.94 19.56 12.66
C HIS A 187 8.43 21.02 12.78
N PRO A 188 8.08 21.77 13.85
CA PRO A 188 8.40 23.20 13.97
C PRO A 188 9.92 23.47 13.95
N GLU A 189 10.72 22.50 14.34
CA GLU A 189 12.18 22.56 14.32
C GLU A 189 12.80 21.84 13.10
N HIS A 190 11.97 21.42 12.13
CA HIS A 190 12.31 20.59 10.96
C HIS A 190 12.89 19.20 11.27
N TRP A 191 13.23 18.93 12.52
CA TRP A 191 13.80 17.69 13.02
C TRP A 191 13.40 17.47 14.48
N GLU A 192 13.20 16.22 14.88
CA GLU A 192 13.00 15.86 16.29
C GLU A 192 14.34 15.84 17.03
N GLN A 193 14.63 16.92 17.76
CA GLN A 193 15.85 17.04 18.54
C GLN A 193 15.89 16.06 19.72
N ASN A 194 17.11 15.72 20.16
CA ASN A 194 17.36 14.91 21.38
C ASN A 194 16.64 13.56 21.40
N ALA A 195 16.44 12.94 20.23
CA ALA A 195 15.85 11.62 20.14
C ALA A 195 16.68 10.58 20.91
N GLU A 196 15.99 9.79 21.72
CA GLU A 196 16.58 8.70 22.49
C GLU A 196 16.90 7.54 21.54
N ARG A 197 18.17 7.14 21.50
CA ARG A 197 18.61 5.97 20.73
C ARG A 197 18.17 4.70 21.43
N VAL A 198 17.45 3.85 20.70
CA VAL A 198 16.96 2.55 21.18
C VAL A 198 17.33 1.46 20.16
N ASP A 199 17.78 0.31 20.65
CA ASP A 199 18.12 -0.82 19.79
C ASP A 199 16.85 -1.52 19.29
N HIS A 200 15.83 -1.59 20.16
CA HIS A 200 14.54 -2.22 19.92
C HIS A 200 13.43 -1.16 20.00
N SER A 201 12.49 -1.21 19.05
CA SER A 201 11.37 -0.28 18.98
C SER A 201 10.10 -1.01 18.53
N PRO A 202 8.91 -0.70 19.08
CA PRO A 202 7.64 -1.19 18.53
C PRO A 202 7.37 -0.69 17.11
N MET A 203 8.12 0.32 16.65
CA MET A 203 8.08 0.84 15.28
C MET A 203 9.03 0.08 14.34
N ARG A 204 9.70 -0.98 14.80
CA ARG A 204 10.64 -1.78 14.03
C ARG A 204 10.31 -3.26 14.18
N ILE A 205 9.99 -3.89 13.07
CA ILE A 205 9.89 -5.34 12.97
C ILE A 205 11.24 -5.81 12.42
N GLU A 206 12.07 -6.34 13.31
CA GLU A 206 13.43 -6.73 12.97
C GLU A 206 13.47 -7.94 12.05
N TRP A 207 14.40 -7.92 11.08
CA TRP A 207 14.61 -9.06 10.18
C TRP A 207 14.86 -10.37 10.94
N ALA A 208 15.68 -10.33 11.99
CA ALA A 208 15.95 -11.50 12.82
C ALA A 208 14.68 -12.04 13.51
N ASP A 209 13.72 -11.19 13.86
CA ASP A 209 12.44 -11.63 14.41
C ASP A 209 11.54 -12.24 13.34
N ILE A 210 11.51 -11.66 12.14
CA ILE A 210 10.81 -12.22 10.98
C ILE A 210 11.36 -13.62 10.66
N GLU A 211 12.68 -13.79 10.60
CA GLU A 211 13.31 -15.09 10.34
C GLU A 211 12.97 -16.11 11.43
N ARG A 212 12.99 -15.73 12.71
CA ARG A 212 12.58 -16.62 13.82
C ARG A 212 11.12 -17.05 13.69
N ARG A 213 10.21 -16.11 13.40
CA ARG A 213 8.78 -16.42 13.23
C ARG A 213 8.54 -17.33 12.03
N LEU A 214 9.25 -17.12 10.91
CA LEU A 214 9.18 -18.00 9.74
C LEU A 214 9.77 -19.38 10.03
N ALA A 215 10.86 -19.48 10.80
CA ALA A 215 11.40 -20.78 11.21
C ALA A 215 10.39 -21.58 12.05
N ALA A 216 9.59 -20.90 12.88
CA ALA A 216 8.56 -21.52 13.73
C ALA A 216 7.20 -21.74 13.02
N ALA A 217 6.93 -21.06 11.91
CA ALA A 217 5.66 -21.18 11.20
C ALA A 217 5.56 -22.51 10.43
N SER A 218 4.41 -23.18 10.55
CA SER A 218 4.07 -24.33 9.71
C SER A 218 3.54 -23.87 8.34
N ALA A 219 3.63 -24.74 7.34
CA ALA A 219 2.99 -24.55 6.04
C ALA A 219 1.58 -25.18 5.99
N ASP A 220 0.96 -25.38 7.16
CA ASP A 220 -0.28 -26.14 7.32
C ASP A 220 -1.37 -25.19 7.82
N GLY A 221 -2.03 -24.50 6.88
CA GLY A 221 -3.11 -23.56 7.16
C GLY A 221 -4.11 -23.51 6.02
N LEU A 222 -5.32 -23.02 6.30
CA LEU A 222 -6.44 -22.94 5.34
C LEU A 222 -6.03 -22.27 4.01
N ASP A 223 -5.15 -21.25 4.07
CA ASP A 223 -4.70 -20.52 2.89
C ASP A 223 -3.26 -20.88 2.44
N ALA A 224 -2.65 -21.90 3.05
CA ALA A 224 -1.25 -22.27 2.77
C ALA A 224 -1.06 -22.82 1.35
N SER A 225 -2.13 -23.32 0.73
CA SER A 225 -2.14 -23.67 -0.70
C SER A 225 -1.85 -22.47 -1.60
N PHE A 226 -2.23 -21.25 -1.21
CA PHE A 226 -2.06 -20.03 -1.99
C PHE A 226 -0.83 -19.23 -1.59
N PHE A 227 -0.52 -19.21 -0.29
CA PHE A 227 0.49 -18.30 0.28
C PHE A 227 1.70 -19.04 0.87
N GLY A 228 1.68 -20.38 0.89
CA GLY A 228 2.73 -21.18 1.50
C GLY A 228 2.93 -20.82 2.97
N LYS A 229 4.17 -20.96 3.45
CA LYS A 229 4.53 -20.54 4.80
C LYS A 229 4.45 -19.02 4.93
N THR A 230 3.60 -18.55 5.84
CA THR A 230 3.29 -17.12 6.00
C THR A 230 3.28 -16.74 7.46
N VAL A 231 3.84 -15.57 7.79
CA VAL A 231 3.67 -14.92 9.10
C VAL A 231 2.96 -13.58 8.92
N ASN A 232 2.00 -13.30 9.79
CA ASN A 232 1.37 -11.98 9.87
C ASN A 232 2.11 -11.14 10.92
N VAL A 233 2.67 -10.02 10.50
CA VAL A 233 3.42 -9.09 11.36
C VAL A 233 2.76 -7.71 11.41
N THR A 234 1.47 -7.64 11.06
CA THR A 234 0.67 -6.41 11.09
C THR A 234 0.72 -5.77 12.47
N SER A 235 0.97 -4.45 12.50
CA SER A 235 0.89 -3.66 13.72
C SER A 235 -0.54 -3.23 13.99
N SER A 236 -0.99 -3.35 15.23
CA SER A 236 -2.28 -2.81 15.68
C SER A 236 -2.38 -1.28 15.55
N LEU A 237 -1.24 -0.60 15.42
CA LEU A 237 -1.18 0.86 15.22
C LEU A 237 -1.42 1.29 13.77
N MET A 238 -1.45 0.35 12.82
CA MET A 238 -1.64 0.62 11.38
C MET A 238 -2.72 -0.32 10.80
N PRO A 239 -3.98 -0.24 11.27
CA PRO A 239 -5.00 -1.24 10.99
C PRO A 239 -5.41 -1.32 9.51
N THR A 240 -5.13 -0.27 8.73
CA THR A 240 -5.46 -0.17 7.30
C THR A 240 -4.48 -0.90 6.39
N ILE A 241 -3.28 -1.24 6.89
CA ILE A 241 -2.23 -1.93 6.11
C ILE A 241 -1.88 -3.25 6.82
N THR A 242 -2.33 -4.35 6.24
CA THR A 242 -1.92 -5.69 6.65
C THR A 242 -0.52 -6.00 6.10
N ILE A 243 0.35 -6.50 6.96
CA ILE A 243 1.74 -6.85 6.65
C ILE A 243 1.91 -8.35 6.85
N LYS A 244 2.15 -9.07 5.75
CA LYS A 244 2.47 -10.49 5.76
C LYS A 244 3.85 -10.71 5.18
N VAL A 245 4.55 -11.72 5.68
CA VAL A 245 5.81 -12.18 5.10
C VAL A 245 5.65 -13.64 4.70
N HIS A 246 5.89 -13.91 3.43
CA HIS A 246 5.82 -15.24 2.83
C HIS A 246 7.23 -15.80 2.66
N GLN A 247 7.42 -17.07 2.98
CA GLN A 247 8.63 -17.83 2.68
C GLN A 247 8.29 -19.03 1.81
N TRP A 248 8.92 -19.11 0.65
CA TRP A 248 8.70 -20.18 -0.32
C TRP A 248 10.01 -20.88 -0.62
N ALA A 249 10.00 -22.22 -0.59
CA ALA A 249 11.15 -23.01 -0.99
C ALA A 249 11.30 -23.01 -2.52
N ALA A 250 12.52 -23.20 -3.01
CA ALA A 250 12.77 -23.39 -4.44
C ALA A 250 11.87 -24.51 -5.01
N GLY A 251 11.18 -24.21 -6.12
CA GLY A 251 10.23 -25.12 -6.76
C GLY A 251 8.82 -25.10 -6.17
N TRP A 252 8.56 -24.36 -5.08
CA TRP A 252 7.21 -24.21 -4.53
C TRP A 252 6.28 -23.54 -5.55
N GLN A 253 5.06 -24.07 -5.68
CA GLN A 253 4.01 -23.53 -6.54
C GLN A 253 2.72 -23.41 -5.72
N GLY A 254 2.18 -22.20 -5.66
CA GLY A 254 0.90 -21.95 -5.03
C GLY A 254 -0.25 -22.21 -5.99
N GLY A 255 -1.39 -22.65 -5.44
CA GLY A 255 -2.65 -22.66 -6.15
C GLY A 255 -3.06 -21.25 -6.59
N ALA A 256 -3.88 -21.17 -7.63
CA ALA A 256 -4.41 -19.89 -8.08
C ALA A 256 -5.57 -19.44 -7.19
N TYR A 257 -5.67 -18.13 -6.97
CA TYR A 257 -6.72 -17.53 -6.16
C TYR A 257 -7.17 -16.18 -6.70
N ARG A 258 -8.32 -15.69 -6.22
CA ARG A 258 -8.73 -14.29 -6.30
C ARG A 258 -9.04 -13.79 -4.91
N ARG A 259 -8.74 -12.52 -4.64
CA ARG A 259 -9.05 -11.88 -3.36
C ARG A 259 -9.68 -10.50 -3.54
N ASN A 260 -10.66 -10.16 -2.72
CA ASN A 260 -11.25 -8.82 -2.65
C ASN A 260 -10.39 -7.85 -1.83
N ALA A 261 -9.08 -7.82 -2.09
CA ALA A 261 -8.12 -6.93 -1.47
C ALA A 261 -7.01 -6.60 -2.46
N ASN A 262 -6.45 -5.40 -2.37
CA ASN A 262 -5.27 -5.00 -3.11
C ASN A 262 -4.03 -5.55 -2.41
N ALA A 263 -3.05 -5.99 -3.18
CA ALA A 263 -1.77 -6.47 -2.65
C ALA A 263 -0.58 -5.85 -3.41
N ILE A 264 0.40 -5.38 -2.65
CA ILE A 264 1.74 -5.00 -3.11
C ILE A 264 2.73 -6.01 -2.55
N TYR A 265 3.51 -6.65 -3.42
CA TYR A 265 4.55 -7.59 -3.05
C TYR A 265 5.92 -6.95 -3.22
N VAL A 266 6.77 -7.04 -2.20
CA VAL A 266 8.16 -6.59 -2.20
C VAL A 266 9.06 -7.82 -2.02
N VAL A 267 9.96 -8.08 -2.96
CA VAL A 267 10.84 -9.25 -2.89
C VAL A 267 12.09 -8.95 -2.06
N LEU A 268 12.25 -9.62 -0.92
CA LEU A 268 13.42 -9.46 -0.04
C LEU A 268 14.51 -10.51 -0.26
N ARG A 269 14.17 -11.67 -0.84
CA ARG A 269 15.13 -12.75 -1.16
C ARG A 269 14.62 -13.60 -2.31
N GLY A 270 15.54 -14.14 -3.10
CA GLY A 270 15.27 -15.14 -4.14
C GLY A 270 14.66 -14.56 -5.41
N SER A 271 14.12 -15.46 -6.23
CA SER A 271 13.48 -15.16 -7.51
C SER A 271 12.39 -16.17 -7.83
N GLY A 272 11.49 -15.78 -8.74
CA GLY A 272 10.36 -16.61 -9.12
C GLY A 272 9.46 -15.93 -10.14
N THR A 273 8.22 -16.41 -10.19
CA THR A 273 7.21 -15.90 -11.11
C THR A 273 5.87 -15.69 -10.42
N SER A 274 5.08 -14.75 -10.94
CA SER A 274 3.69 -14.60 -10.55
C SER A 274 2.85 -14.31 -11.79
N ALA A 275 1.79 -15.10 -11.95
CA ALA A 275 0.74 -14.84 -12.92
C ALA A 275 -0.32 -13.97 -12.23
N VAL A 276 -0.58 -12.77 -12.76
CA VAL A 276 -1.51 -11.79 -12.18
C VAL A 276 -2.43 -11.28 -13.28
N GLY A 277 -3.67 -11.78 -13.31
CA GLY A 277 -4.53 -11.63 -14.47
C GLY A 277 -3.91 -12.29 -15.69
N ASP A 278 -3.76 -11.53 -16.77
CA ASP A 278 -3.12 -11.97 -18.02
C ASP A 278 -1.61 -11.72 -18.04
N GLU A 279 -1.07 -11.06 -17.01
CA GLU A 279 0.35 -10.70 -16.92
C GLU A 279 1.17 -11.78 -16.22
N HIS A 280 2.42 -11.95 -16.68
CA HIS A 280 3.40 -12.85 -16.07
C HIS A 280 4.65 -12.08 -15.66
N PHE A 281 4.88 -11.99 -14.35
CA PHE A 281 6.00 -11.26 -13.78
C PHE A 281 7.12 -12.22 -13.38
N HIS A 282 8.31 -12.02 -13.92
CA HIS A 282 9.54 -12.67 -13.45
C HIS A 282 10.23 -11.74 -12.47
N TRP A 283 10.12 -12.04 -11.18
CA TRP A 283 10.59 -11.18 -10.11
C TRP A 283 11.88 -11.70 -9.48
N ALA A 284 12.70 -10.77 -8.99
CA ALA A 284 13.93 -11.03 -8.26
C ALA A 284 14.08 -10.04 -7.08
N PHE A 285 15.18 -10.13 -6.33
CA PHE A 285 15.48 -9.27 -5.20
C PHE A 285 15.21 -7.78 -5.47
N GLY A 286 14.49 -7.15 -4.55
CA GLY A 286 14.11 -5.74 -4.55
C GLY A 286 12.89 -5.40 -5.40
N ASP A 287 12.48 -6.27 -6.33
CA ASP A 287 11.35 -6.01 -7.23
C ASP A 287 10.05 -5.80 -6.44
N VAL A 288 9.18 -4.97 -7.03
CA VAL A 288 7.83 -4.73 -6.52
C VAL A 288 6.83 -5.06 -7.60
N PHE A 289 5.80 -5.82 -7.27
CA PHE A 289 4.67 -6.04 -8.18
C PHE A 289 3.34 -5.96 -7.43
N VAL A 290 2.28 -5.65 -8.17
CA VAL A 290 0.94 -5.47 -7.58
C VAL A 290 -0.10 -6.38 -8.19
N ALA A 291 -0.98 -6.87 -7.32
CA ALA A 291 -2.21 -7.54 -7.67
C ALA A 291 -3.39 -6.69 -7.17
N PRO A 292 -4.07 -5.96 -8.08
CA PRO A 292 -5.32 -5.27 -7.75
C PRO A 292 -6.40 -6.25 -7.28
N LEU A 293 -7.37 -5.76 -6.51
CA LEU A 293 -8.47 -6.60 -6.03
C LEU A 293 -9.20 -7.34 -7.18
N GLY A 294 -9.61 -8.58 -6.91
CA GLY A 294 -10.42 -9.41 -7.81
C GLY A 294 -9.67 -10.05 -8.99
N VAL A 295 -8.39 -9.75 -9.19
CA VAL A 295 -7.58 -10.39 -10.25
C VAL A 295 -7.15 -11.79 -9.82
N ARG A 296 -7.05 -12.72 -10.78
CA ARG A 296 -6.52 -14.07 -10.53
C ARG A 296 -5.02 -13.98 -10.29
N VAL A 297 -4.52 -14.62 -9.23
CA VAL A 297 -3.11 -14.61 -8.84
C VAL A 297 -2.63 -16.03 -8.63
N ALA A 298 -1.44 -16.35 -9.12
CA ALA A 298 -0.71 -17.57 -8.78
C ALA A 298 0.78 -17.27 -8.68
N HIS A 299 1.48 -17.93 -7.76
CA HIS A 299 2.89 -17.69 -7.48
C HIS A 299 3.70 -18.98 -7.65
N ALA A 300 4.94 -18.86 -8.14
CA ALA A 300 5.89 -19.96 -8.16
C ALA A 300 7.28 -19.45 -7.82
N ALA A 301 7.96 -20.12 -6.89
CA ALA A 301 9.32 -19.78 -6.46
C ALA A 301 10.34 -20.57 -7.30
N ARG A 302 11.32 -19.89 -7.88
CA ARG A 302 12.44 -20.52 -8.60
C ARG A 302 13.59 -20.83 -7.64
N GLU A 303 13.85 -19.92 -6.72
CA GLU A 303 14.83 -20.04 -5.64
C GLU A 303 14.11 -19.90 -4.30
N ASP A 304 14.80 -20.22 -3.19
CA ASP A 304 14.30 -19.92 -1.86
C ASP A 304 14.02 -18.42 -1.75
N ALA A 305 12.75 -18.07 -1.52
CA ALA A 305 12.26 -16.72 -1.63
C ALA A 305 11.61 -16.23 -0.34
N VAL A 306 11.78 -14.94 -0.07
CA VAL A 306 11.03 -14.22 0.97
C VAL A 306 10.44 -12.96 0.39
N LEU A 307 9.12 -12.81 0.51
CA LEU A 307 8.37 -11.66 0.01
C LEU A 307 7.56 -11.04 1.14
N VAL A 308 7.53 -9.70 1.19
CA VAL A 308 6.59 -8.96 2.03
C VAL A 308 5.36 -8.64 1.19
N ALA A 309 4.18 -9.04 1.65
CA ALA A 309 2.90 -8.64 1.09
C ALA A 309 2.26 -7.56 1.96
N LEU A 310 1.99 -6.42 1.34
CA LEU A 310 1.34 -5.25 1.93
C LEU A 310 -0.04 -5.12 1.32
N THR A 311 -1.08 -5.32 2.13
CA THR A 311 -2.45 -5.47 1.62
C THR A 311 -3.44 -4.66 2.43
N ASP A 312 -4.58 -4.31 1.83
CA ASP A 312 -5.72 -3.73 2.55
C ASP A 312 -6.69 -4.81 3.06
N GLU A 313 -6.28 -6.08 3.12
CA GLU A 313 -7.18 -7.19 3.48
C GLU A 313 -7.77 -7.04 4.90
N GLY A 314 -6.99 -6.49 5.85
CA GLY A 314 -7.46 -6.26 7.22
C GLY A 314 -8.60 -5.26 7.26
N LEU A 315 -8.51 -4.21 6.45
CA LEU A 315 -9.59 -3.24 6.26
C LEU A 315 -10.80 -3.90 5.58
N MET A 316 -10.58 -4.70 4.53
CA MET A 316 -11.66 -5.40 3.83
C MET A 316 -12.39 -6.38 4.76
N LYS A 317 -11.66 -7.09 5.63
CA LYS A 317 -12.24 -7.97 6.66
C LYS A 317 -13.04 -7.18 7.69
N PHE A 318 -12.48 -6.07 8.18
CA PHE A 318 -13.15 -5.20 9.14
C PHE A 318 -14.50 -4.68 8.59
N CYS A 319 -14.56 -4.32 7.32
CA CYS A 319 -15.78 -3.85 6.65
C CYS A 319 -16.73 -4.98 6.21
N GLY A 320 -16.32 -6.25 6.31
CA GLY A 320 -17.11 -7.39 5.81
C GLY A 320 -17.13 -7.53 4.27
N TYR A 321 -16.12 -6.99 3.58
CA TYR A 321 -15.99 -7.01 2.11
C TYR A 321 -14.92 -7.99 1.60
N ASP A 322 -14.10 -8.54 2.48
CA ASP A 322 -13.08 -9.53 2.11
C ASP A 322 -13.71 -10.81 1.54
N GLY A 323 -13.00 -11.42 0.61
CA GLY A 323 -13.36 -12.68 -0.01
C GLY A 323 -12.11 -13.27 -0.62
N LEU A 324 -11.83 -14.54 -0.35
CA LEU A 324 -10.72 -15.30 -0.91
C LEU A 324 -11.32 -16.55 -1.56
N GLU A 325 -11.12 -16.71 -2.86
CA GLU A 325 -11.63 -17.84 -3.63
C GLU A 325 -10.51 -18.56 -4.36
N ALA A 326 -10.56 -19.89 -4.34
CA ALA A 326 -9.71 -20.72 -5.19
C ALA A 326 -10.12 -20.51 -6.66
N CYS A 327 -9.14 -20.46 -7.55
CA CYS A 327 -9.38 -20.45 -8.99
C CYS A 327 -8.92 -21.77 -9.60
N GLU A 328 -9.70 -22.25 -10.57
CA GLU A 328 -9.22 -23.23 -11.55
C GLU A 328 -8.09 -22.61 -12.41
#